data_AF-A0A2H0KRJ7-F1
#
_entry.id   AF-A0A2H0KRJ7-F1
#
_cell.length_a   1.000
_cell.length_b   1.000
_cell.length_c   1.000
_cell.angle_alpha   90.00
_cell.angle_beta   90.00
_cell.angle_gamma   90.00
#
_symmetry.space_group_name_H-M   'P 1'
#
loop_
_entity.id
_entity.type
_entity.pdbx_description
1 polymer ?
#
loop_
_entity_poly.entity_id
_entity_poly.type
_entity_poly.pdbx_seq_one_letter_code
_entity_poly.pdbx_strand_id
1 'polypeptide(L)'
;MLHPFGGTFKQFEAPVENVIESDVMGRIKSGLVELEHGGLEPTAVPATKFHLYNFLKQHPTASEEDFSKEVDRCRRYSEEEKEYSREGNPLPTIGIEVEVPEKYLSEDKVAVLNELGIPNYQESRTYSNALWEVNPSFTYSPWVQGRILQELAVMGALPMEDFGAGTKKISSEELLSLHINLGLPGELLTNPRVSQAEFYVLSDVMNYAFTSENRLANRKTNTSLIRKSKNTKVSKKSGKMSLADHDSFALRLELRASEFRDYPSYRMLAEVQRLAAILISFMKVENKLPTTETEKKLAEVWPDFSNEARQEFEKHGLFSDVIDKNPAQGIDILKSTDLRQKSRQIFSRYTRRVGEIIGK
;
A
#
# COMPACT_ATOMS: atom_id res chain seq x y z
N MET A 1 43.12 10.05 -60.89
CA MET A 1 43.18 10.81 -59.63
C MET A 1 41.95 10.46 -58.83
N LEU A 2 42.12 9.66 -57.78
CA LEU A 2 41.06 9.20 -56.88
C LEU A 2 41.22 9.97 -55.57
N HIS A 3 40.17 10.68 -55.15
CA HIS A 3 40.10 11.31 -53.83
C HIS A 3 39.63 10.29 -52.77
N PRO A 4 40.25 10.24 -51.57
CA PRO A 4 39.76 9.40 -50.49
C PRO A 4 38.69 10.13 -49.67
N PHE A 5 37.57 9.45 -49.42
CA PHE A 5 36.56 9.85 -48.44
C PHE A 5 37.06 9.55 -47.02
N GLY A 6 37.41 10.59 -46.27
CA GLY A 6 37.61 10.52 -44.81
C GLY A 6 36.29 10.79 -44.10
N GLY A 7 35.51 9.74 -43.84
CA GLY A 7 34.35 9.80 -42.94
C GLY A 7 34.79 9.55 -41.51
N THR A 8 34.88 10.61 -40.70
CA THR A 8 35.00 10.51 -39.24
C THR A 8 33.75 9.84 -38.66
N PHE A 9 33.91 8.62 -38.14
CA PHE A 9 32.93 8.01 -37.24
C PHE A 9 32.77 8.91 -36.02
N LYS A 10 31.60 9.55 -35.86
CA LYS A 10 31.19 10.09 -34.57
C LYS A 10 30.95 8.90 -33.64
N GLN A 11 31.80 8.74 -32.63
CA GLN A 11 31.44 7.96 -31.44
C GLN A 11 30.15 8.56 -30.90
N PHE A 12 29.09 7.77 -30.87
CA PHE A 12 27.89 8.09 -30.10
C PHE A 12 28.28 7.97 -28.63
N GLU A 13 28.61 9.09 -28.00
CA GLU A 13 28.61 9.18 -26.54
C GLU A 13 27.17 8.97 -26.09
N ALA A 14 26.95 7.94 -25.26
CA ALA A 14 25.67 7.76 -24.60
C ALA A 14 25.36 9.02 -23.77
N PRO A 15 24.08 9.44 -23.67
CA PRO A 15 23.71 10.57 -22.82
C PRO A 15 24.28 10.38 -21.40
N VAL A 16 24.86 11.43 -20.83
CA VAL A 16 25.46 11.44 -19.49
C VAL A 16 24.47 10.93 -18.42
N GLU A 17 23.17 11.14 -18.61
CA GLU A 17 22.10 10.60 -17.75
C GLU A 17 22.08 9.06 -17.74
N ASN A 18 22.25 8.39 -18.88
CA ASN A 18 22.26 6.92 -18.97
C ASN A 18 23.47 6.29 -18.27
N VAL A 19 24.61 7.00 -18.25
CA VAL A 19 25.83 6.53 -17.55
C VAL A 19 25.64 6.62 -16.03
N ILE A 20 25.06 7.72 -15.55
CA ILE A 20 24.79 7.93 -14.11
C ILE A 20 23.77 6.90 -13.59
N GLU A 21 22.76 6.53 -14.37
CA GLU A 21 21.76 5.53 -13.94
C GLU A 21 22.31 4.10 -13.91
N SER A 22 23.17 3.74 -14.87
CA SER A 22 23.84 2.45 -14.88
C SER A 22 24.76 2.25 -13.66
N ASP A 23 25.42 3.32 -13.19
CA ASP A 23 26.27 3.32 -12.01
C ASP A 23 25.44 3.23 -10.71
N VAL A 24 24.35 3.99 -10.60
CA VAL A 24 23.42 3.94 -9.45
C VAL A 24 22.87 2.53 -9.24
N MET A 25 22.36 1.89 -10.30
CA MET A 25 21.83 0.53 -10.19
C MET A 25 22.91 -0.51 -9.91
N GLY A 26 24.14 -0.29 -10.37
CA GLY A 26 25.31 -1.11 -10.01
C GLY A 26 25.60 -1.06 -8.51
N ARG A 27 25.63 0.14 -7.93
CA ARG A 27 25.84 0.35 -6.48
C ARG A 27 24.72 -0.26 -5.64
N ILE A 28 23.47 -0.08 -6.04
CA ILE A 28 22.31 -0.71 -5.37
C ILE A 28 22.44 -2.22 -5.36
N LYS A 29 22.79 -2.85 -6.49
CA LYS A 29 22.99 -4.30 -6.56
C LYS A 29 24.09 -4.76 -5.60
N SER A 30 25.21 -4.03 -5.52
CA SER A 30 26.29 -4.33 -4.58
C SER A 30 25.82 -4.25 -3.12
N GLY A 31 25.11 -3.18 -2.75
CA GLY A 31 24.57 -3.02 -1.40
C GLY A 31 23.53 -4.08 -1.03
N LEU A 32 22.72 -4.54 -1.98
CA LEU A 32 21.79 -5.64 -1.75
C LEU A 32 22.49 -6.96 -1.48
N VAL A 33 23.58 -7.27 -2.18
CA VAL A 33 24.36 -8.48 -1.92
C VAL A 33 24.81 -8.48 -0.46
N GLU A 34 25.28 -7.35 0.06
CA GLU A 34 25.65 -7.21 1.48
C GLU A 34 24.48 -7.51 2.43
N LEU A 35 23.28 -7.00 2.13
CA LEU A 35 22.07 -7.24 2.94
C LEU A 35 21.53 -8.67 2.80
N GLU A 36 21.62 -9.29 1.63
CA GLU A 36 21.20 -10.66 1.39
C GLU A 36 22.03 -11.65 2.22
N HIS A 37 23.34 -11.42 2.36
CA HIS A 37 24.19 -12.19 3.28
C HIS A 37 23.75 -12.02 4.75
N GLY A 38 23.10 -10.90 5.08
CA GLY A 38 22.49 -10.63 6.40
C GLY A 38 21.04 -11.14 6.56
N GLY A 39 20.47 -11.80 5.55
CA GLY A 39 19.11 -12.32 5.58
C GLY A 39 18.04 -11.23 5.37
N LEU A 40 18.14 -10.47 4.28
CA LEU A 40 17.10 -9.55 3.82
C LEU A 40 15.82 -10.32 3.42
N GLU A 41 14.68 -9.97 4.01
CA GLU A 41 13.39 -10.56 3.63
C GLU A 41 13.01 -10.18 2.19
N PRO A 42 12.55 -11.11 1.35
CA PRO A 42 12.19 -10.84 -0.04
C PRO A 42 11.16 -9.72 -0.21
N THR A 43 10.20 -9.61 0.71
CA THR A 43 9.16 -8.57 0.70
C THR A 43 9.69 -7.17 1.05
N ALA A 44 10.86 -7.07 1.69
CA ALA A 44 11.51 -5.79 1.99
C ALA A 44 12.37 -5.27 0.82
N VAL A 45 12.75 -6.13 -0.14
CA VAL A 45 13.69 -5.80 -1.21
C VAL A 45 13.25 -4.59 -2.05
N PRO A 46 11.99 -4.47 -2.51
CA PRO A 46 11.58 -3.32 -3.33
C PRO A 46 11.72 -1.98 -2.58
N ALA A 47 11.32 -1.92 -1.31
CA ALA A 47 11.44 -0.72 -0.48
C ALA A 47 12.91 -0.33 -0.25
N THR A 48 13.77 -1.32 0.03
CA THR A 48 15.22 -1.14 0.18
C THR A 48 15.85 -0.58 -1.10
N LYS A 49 15.57 -1.20 -2.25
CA LYS A 49 16.05 -0.72 -3.56
C LYS A 49 15.67 0.73 -3.82
N PHE A 50 14.39 1.04 -3.59
CA PHE A 50 13.86 2.36 -3.87
C PHE A 50 14.46 3.41 -2.94
N HIS A 51 14.63 3.08 -1.66
CA HIS A 51 15.30 3.95 -0.71
C HIS A 51 16.74 4.27 -1.11
N LEU A 52 17.53 3.24 -1.43
CA LEU A 52 18.93 3.42 -1.83
C LEU A 52 19.04 4.20 -3.16
N TYR A 53 18.13 3.98 -4.11
CA TYR A 53 18.03 4.77 -5.34
C TYR A 53 17.84 6.26 -5.03
N ASN A 54 16.85 6.60 -4.21
CA ASN A 54 16.58 7.99 -3.86
C ASN A 54 17.75 8.63 -3.09
N PHE A 55 18.37 7.88 -2.18
CA PHE A 55 19.58 8.34 -1.47
C PHE A 55 20.69 8.70 -2.46
N LEU A 56 21.03 7.81 -3.39
CA LEU A 56 22.11 8.04 -4.36
C LEU A 56 21.78 9.16 -5.35
N LYS A 57 20.51 9.32 -5.76
CA LYS A 57 20.09 10.45 -6.60
C LYS A 57 20.20 11.79 -5.87
N GLN A 58 19.92 11.83 -4.58
CA GLN A 58 20.06 13.05 -3.75
C GLN A 58 21.49 13.32 -3.32
N HIS A 59 22.32 12.28 -3.25
CA HIS A 59 23.72 12.35 -2.87
C HIS A 59 24.62 11.68 -3.93
N PRO A 60 24.75 12.24 -5.15
CA PRO A 60 25.52 11.61 -6.23
C PRO A 60 26.99 11.37 -5.90
N THR A 61 27.54 12.16 -4.97
CA THR A 61 28.93 12.07 -4.50
C THR A 61 29.05 11.33 -3.16
N ALA A 62 28.03 10.58 -2.73
CA ALA A 62 28.07 9.82 -1.49
C ALA A 62 29.24 8.84 -1.49
N SER A 63 30.05 8.88 -0.42
CA SER A 63 31.16 7.97 -0.24
C SER A 63 30.67 6.53 -0.03
N GLU A 64 31.56 5.54 -0.19
CA GLU A 64 31.24 4.15 0.13
C GLU A 64 30.88 3.96 1.62
N GLU A 65 31.47 4.77 2.51
CA GLU A 65 31.11 4.75 3.93
C GLU A 65 29.69 5.29 4.17
N ASP A 66 29.30 6.38 3.51
CA ASP A 66 27.95 6.94 3.61
C ASP A 66 26.91 5.97 3.03
N PHE A 67 27.23 5.34 1.89
CA PHE A 67 26.37 4.35 1.26
C PHE A 67 26.21 3.11 2.14
N SER A 68 27.30 2.57 2.70
CA SER A 68 27.24 1.42 3.62
C SER A 68 26.40 1.71 4.87
N LYS A 69 26.49 2.92 5.45
CA LYS A 69 25.60 3.34 6.55
C LYS A 69 24.13 3.34 6.15
N GLU A 70 23.81 3.76 4.93
CA GLU A 70 22.42 3.76 4.46
C GLU A 70 21.92 2.35 4.12
N VAL A 71 22.79 1.50 3.58
CA VAL A 71 22.53 0.06 3.42
C VAL A 71 22.21 -0.57 4.77
N ASP A 72 23.02 -0.32 5.80
CA ASP A 72 22.77 -0.81 7.16
C ASP A 72 21.42 -0.33 7.74
N ARG A 73 21.04 0.93 7.46
CA ARG A 73 19.72 1.46 7.88
C ARG A 73 18.56 0.72 7.22
N CYS A 74 18.73 0.17 6.01
CA CYS A 74 17.71 -0.62 5.34
C CYS A 74 17.42 -1.96 6.04
N ARG A 75 18.31 -2.45 6.93
CA ARG A 75 18.07 -3.70 7.69
C ARG A 75 16.76 -3.65 8.48
N ARG A 76 16.38 -2.46 8.97
CA ARG A 76 15.12 -2.26 9.70
C ARG A 76 13.88 -2.74 8.92
N TYR A 77 13.87 -2.60 7.59
CA TYR A 77 12.73 -3.04 6.78
C TYR A 77 12.60 -4.56 6.80
N SER A 78 13.73 -5.27 6.77
CA SER A 78 13.79 -6.73 6.93
C SER A 78 13.35 -7.15 8.33
N GLU A 79 13.80 -6.45 9.37
CA GLU A 79 13.43 -6.73 10.75
C GLU A 79 11.93 -6.55 10.98
N GLU A 80 11.35 -5.49 10.44
CA GLU A 80 9.90 -5.26 10.43
C GLU A 80 9.16 -6.38 9.70
N GLU A 81 9.58 -6.77 8.49
CA GLU A 81 8.96 -7.89 7.78
C GLU A 81 9.02 -9.19 8.59
N LYS A 82 10.17 -9.53 9.18
CA LYS A 82 10.34 -10.71 10.04
C LYS A 82 9.43 -10.67 11.25
N GLU A 83 9.29 -9.52 11.88
CA GLU A 83 8.44 -9.35 13.06
C GLU A 83 6.96 -9.47 12.72
N TYR A 84 6.55 -8.99 11.54
CA TYR A 84 5.18 -9.08 11.08
C TYR A 84 4.84 -10.45 10.46
N SER A 85 5.82 -11.17 9.91
CA SER A 85 5.64 -12.51 9.33
C SER A 85 5.75 -13.65 10.35
N ARG A 86 6.08 -13.35 11.62
CA ARG A 86 6.19 -14.38 12.68
C ARG A 86 4.95 -15.26 12.72
N GLU A 87 5.18 -16.57 12.82
CA GLU A 87 4.13 -17.54 12.99
C GLU A 87 3.25 -17.17 14.21
N GLY A 88 1.93 -17.24 14.02
CA GLY A 88 0.95 -16.86 15.05
C GLY A 88 0.61 -15.37 15.11
N ASN A 89 1.27 -14.50 14.33
CA ASN A 89 0.82 -13.11 14.16
C ASN A 89 -0.49 -13.09 13.35
N PRO A 90 -1.60 -12.54 13.90
CA PRO A 90 -2.90 -12.56 13.23
C PRO A 90 -3.10 -11.42 12.21
N LEU A 91 -2.11 -10.52 12.05
CA LEU A 91 -2.19 -9.42 11.09
C LEU A 91 -2.18 -9.96 9.64
N PRO A 92 -3.15 -9.59 8.79
CA PRO A 92 -3.11 -9.97 7.38
C PRO A 92 -1.97 -9.25 6.65
N THR A 93 -1.50 -9.82 5.54
CA THR A 93 -0.62 -9.08 4.62
C THR A 93 -1.34 -7.85 4.08
N ILE A 94 -0.56 -6.83 3.72
CA ILE A 94 -1.05 -5.56 3.23
C ILE A 94 -0.33 -5.18 1.94
N GLY A 95 -1.08 -4.64 0.99
CA GLY A 95 -0.62 -4.06 -0.26
C GLY A 95 -1.32 -2.72 -0.50
N ILE A 96 -0.72 -1.90 -1.34
CA ILE A 96 -1.29 -0.60 -1.73
C ILE A 96 -1.36 -0.51 -3.25
N GLU A 97 -2.24 0.35 -3.72
CA GLU A 97 -2.37 0.72 -5.11
C GLU A 97 -2.59 2.24 -5.12
N VAL A 98 -1.68 3.00 -5.72
CA VAL A 98 -1.82 4.46 -5.83
C VAL A 98 -1.98 4.86 -7.27
N GLU A 99 -3.05 5.61 -7.56
CA GLU A 99 -3.29 6.18 -8.89
C GLU A 99 -2.56 7.53 -8.98
N VAL A 100 -1.60 7.61 -9.88
CA VAL A 100 -0.71 8.76 -10.05
C VAL A 100 -0.92 9.37 -11.44
N PRO A 101 -1.23 10.68 -11.53
CA PRO A 101 -1.27 11.38 -12.81
C PRO A 101 0.04 11.30 -13.58
N GLU A 102 -0.03 11.09 -14.90
CA GLU A 102 1.15 11.00 -15.79
C GLU A 102 2.09 12.21 -15.66
N LYS A 103 1.55 13.41 -15.40
CA LYS A 103 2.36 14.62 -15.14
C LYS A 103 3.35 14.47 -13.98
N TYR A 104 3.08 13.57 -13.03
CA TYR A 104 3.95 13.29 -11.88
C TYR A 104 4.79 12.02 -12.08
N LEU A 105 4.28 11.04 -12.84
CA LEU A 105 5.00 9.81 -13.18
C LEU A 105 5.36 9.76 -14.68
N SER A 106 6.46 10.41 -15.03
CA SER A 106 7.03 10.41 -16.40
C SER A 106 7.59 9.04 -16.81
N GLU A 107 7.83 8.85 -18.11
CA GLU A 107 8.39 7.61 -18.67
C GLU A 107 9.72 7.20 -18.00
N ASP A 108 10.60 8.16 -17.70
CA ASP A 108 11.87 7.88 -17.01
C ASP A 108 11.65 7.33 -15.60
N LYS A 109 10.68 7.87 -14.85
CA LYS A 109 10.32 7.37 -13.52
C LYS A 109 9.69 5.99 -13.60
N VAL A 110 8.89 5.73 -14.63
CA VAL A 110 8.35 4.39 -14.91
C VAL A 110 9.47 3.39 -15.19
N ALA A 111 10.47 3.75 -16.00
CA ALA A 111 11.63 2.92 -16.26
C ALA A 111 12.38 2.58 -14.96
N VAL A 112 12.62 3.58 -14.11
CA VAL A 112 13.22 3.39 -12.79
C VAL A 112 12.40 2.44 -11.91
N LEU A 113 11.08 2.64 -11.79
CA LEU A 113 10.22 1.75 -11.01
C LEU A 113 10.29 0.30 -11.51
N ASN A 114 10.32 0.09 -12.82
CA ASN A 114 10.48 -1.23 -13.43
C ASN A 114 11.83 -1.87 -13.07
N GLU A 115 12.93 -1.10 -13.10
CA GLU A 115 14.25 -1.59 -12.72
C GLU A 115 14.36 -1.93 -11.22
N LEU A 116 13.67 -1.17 -10.38
CA LEU A 116 13.58 -1.44 -8.94
C LEU A 116 12.68 -2.64 -8.62
N GLY A 117 11.90 -3.12 -9.60
CA GLY A 117 10.95 -4.23 -9.44
C GLY A 117 9.68 -3.81 -8.73
N ILE A 118 9.23 -2.56 -8.91
CA ILE A 118 7.97 -2.04 -8.39
C ILE A 118 6.95 -2.06 -9.53
N PRO A 119 5.96 -2.99 -9.49
CA PRO A 119 4.95 -3.07 -10.54
C PRO A 119 4.18 -1.77 -10.68
N ASN A 120 4.02 -1.36 -11.93
CA ASN A 120 3.26 -0.18 -12.31
C ASN A 120 2.59 -0.42 -13.66
N TYR A 121 1.38 0.10 -13.83
CA TYR A 121 0.55 -0.16 -15.00
C TYR A 121 -0.12 1.12 -15.48
N GLN A 122 -0.14 1.32 -16.79
CA GLN A 122 -0.89 2.42 -17.39
C GLN A 122 -2.38 2.04 -17.45
N GLU A 123 -3.22 2.70 -16.64
CA GLU A 123 -4.63 2.32 -16.48
C GLU A 123 -5.51 2.86 -17.63
N SER A 124 -5.16 4.03 -18.19
CA SER A 124 -5.93 4.69 -19.24
C SER A 124 -5.05 5.49 -20.20
N ARG A 125 -5.27 5.32 -21.51
CA ARG A 125 -4.61 6.07 -22.60
C ARG A 125 -5.47 7.19 -23.20
N THR A 126 -6.68 7.43 -22.69
CA THR A 126 -7.48 8.55 -23.19
C THR A 126 -6.81 9.86 -22.77
N TYR A 127 -6.26 10.57 -23.75
CA TYR A 127 -5.36 11.73 -23.71
C TYR A 127 -5.70 12.86 -22.72
N SER A 128 -6.89 12.90 -22.12
CA SER A 128 -7.26 13.93 -21.15
C SER A 128 -6.94 13.59 -19.70
N ASN A 129 -6.71 12.32 -19.32
CA ASN A 129 -6.42 11.89 -17.95
C ASN A 129 -5.63 10.56 -17.94
N ALA A 130 -4.42 10.56 -18.47
CA ALA A 130 -3.53 9.40 -18.34
C ALA A 130 -3.11 9.21 -16.88
N LEU A 131 -3.39 8.02 -16.35
CA LEU A 131 -3.07 7.62 -14.97
C LEU A 131 -2.19 6.38 -15.00
N TRP A 132 -1.21 6.38 -14.10
CA TRP A 132 -0.41 5.22 -13.77
C TRP A 132 -0.82 4.68 -12.42
N GLU A 133 -1.04 3.38 -12.35
CA GLU A 133 -1.28 2.66 -11.12
C GLU A 133 0.06 2.10 -10.63
N VAL A 134 0.54 2.55 -9.47
CA VAL A 134 1.71 1.94 -8.82
C VAL A 134 1.20 0.96 -7.78
N ASN A 135 1.51 -0.33 -7.98
CA ASN A 135 0.91 -1.45 -7.26
C ASN A 135 2.01 -2.40 -6.75
N PRO A 136 2.80 -1.98 -5.73
CA PRO A 136 3.84 -2.83 -5.17
C PRO A 136 3.28 -4.15 -4.65
N SER A 137 4.10 -5.20 -4.71
CA SER A 137 3.75 -6.49 -4.13
C SER A 137 3.41 -6.37 -2.64
N PHE A 138 2.59 -7.29 -2.15
CA PHE A 138 2.16 -7.33 -0.76
C PHE A 138 3.36 -7.55 0.17
N THR A 139 3.23 -7.01 1.38
CA THR A 139 4.19 -7.14 2.46
C THR A 139 3.47 -7.59 3.73
N TYR A 140 4.24 -8.03 4.73
CA TYR A 140 3.70 -8.29 6.06
C TYR A 140 3.61 -6.99 6.87
N SER A 141 4.56 -6.08 6.71
CA SER A 141 4.60 -4.81 7.44
C SER A 141 3.88 -3.69 6.66
N PRO A 142 2.98 -2.94 7.32
CA PRO A 142 2.36 -1.73 6.74
C PRO A 142 3.39 -0.61 6.60
N TRP A 143 4.47 -0.64 7.38
CA TRP A 143 5.54 0.36 7.35
C TRP A 143 6.42 0.22 6.11
N VAL A 144 6.59 -1.00 5.59
CA VAL A 144 7.29 -1.24 4.33
C VAL A 144 6.48 -0.70 3.14
N GLN A 145 5.16 -0.90 3.11
CA GLN A 145 4.28 -0.23 2.13
C GLN A 145 4.33 1.29 2.27
N GLY A 146 4.28 1.78 3.51
CA GLY A 146 4.43 3.20 3.82
C GLY A 146 5.75 3.76 3.32
N ARG A 147 6.85 2.99 3.37
CA ARG A 147 8.14 3.41 2.84
C ARG A 147 8.11 3.57 1.33
N ILE A 148 7.46 2.66 0.60
CA ILE A 148 7.33 2.79 -0.86
C ILE A 148 6.59 4.09 -1.23
N LEU A 149 5.52 4.44 -0.51
CA LEU A 149 4.82 5.72 -0.72
C LEU A 149 5.71 6.94 -0.39
N GLN A 150 6.52 6.86 0.67
CA GLN A 150 7.50 7.91 0.98
C GLN A 150 8.53 8.05 -0.15
N GLU A 151 8.99 6.94 -0.72
CA GLU A 151 9.96 6.97 -1.81
C GLU A 151 9.38 7.51 -3.11
N LEU A 152 8.10 7.26 -3.40
CA LEU A 152 7.40 7.91 -4.50
C LEU A 152 7.36 9.43 -4.31
N ALA A 153 7.08 9.92 -3.09
CA ALA A 153 7.12 11.35 -2.78
C ALA A 153 8.54 11.93 -2.95
N VAL A 154 9.57 11.21 -2.49
CA VAL A 154 10.98 11.63 -2.59
C VAL A 154 11.47 11.69 -4.04
N MET A 155 11.07 10.73 -4.87
CA MET A 155 11.33 10.70 -6.31
C MET A 155 10.58 11.81 -7.08
N GLY A 156 9.68 12.54 -6.42
CA GLY A 156 8.81 13.54 -7.05
C GLY A 156 7.76 12.90 -7.95
N ALA A 157 7.37 11.65 -7.67
CA ALA A 157 6.27 10.97 -8.35
C ALA A 157 4.90 11.29 -7.74
N LEU A 158 4.86 12.03 -6.63
CA LEU A 158 3.62 12.49 -6.01
C LEU A 158 3.59 14.03 -5.92
N PRO A 159 2.43 14.68 -6.08
CA PRO A 159 2.23 16.13 -5.97
C PRO A 159 2.38 16.66 -4.54
N MET A 160 3.58 16.58 -3.99
CA MET A 160 3.87 17.07 -2.64
C MET A 160 4.20 18.57 -2.66
N GLU A 161 3.43 19.37 -1.93
CA GLU A 161 3.66 20.79 -1.70
C GLU A 161 4.20 21.04 -0.28
N ASP A 162 5.00 22.09 -0.11
CA ASP A 162 5.50 22.53 1.21
C ASP A 162 4.46 23.45 1.88
N PHE A 163 3.93 23.00 3.02
CA PHE A 163 2.96 23.74 3.83
C PHE A 163 3.61 24.50 5.00
N GLY A 164 4.93 24.67 4.98
CA GLY A 164 5.70 25.29 6.04
C GLY A 164 6.12 24.31 7.14
N ALA A 165 7.09 24.73 7.96
CA ALA A 165 7.68 23.92 9.03
C ALA A 165 8.22 22.55 8.57
N GLY A 166 8.64 22.43 7.31
CA GLY A 166 9.14 21.18 6.72
C GLY A 166 8.06 20.13 6.47
N THR A 167 6.78 20.50 6.54
CA THR A 167 5.67 19.58 6.32
C THR A 167 5.29 19.55 4.85
N LYS A 168 5.55 18.42 4.19
CA LYS A 168 5.11 18.18 2.80
C LYS A 168 3.77 17.44 2.78
N LYS A 169 2.81 17.91 1.98
CA LYS A 169 1.49 17.29 1.82
C LYS A 169 0.98 17.44 0.40
N ILE A 170 0.01 16.63 0.02
CA ILE A 170 -0.75 16.83 -1.22
C ILE A 170 -1.81 17.91 -0.98
N SER A 171 -1.91 18.86 -1.93
CA SER A 171 -2.95 19.89 -1.93
C SER A 171 -4.34 19.28 -1.89
N SER A 172 -5.31 19.96 -1.26
CA SER A 172 -6.71 19.51 -1.27
C SER A 172 -7.35 19.50 -2.67
N GLU A 173 -6.72 20.15 -3.64
CA GLU A 173 -7.17 20.16 -5.03
C GLU A 173 -6.71 18.92 -5.79
N GLU A 174 -5.63 18.27 -5.34
CA GLU A 174 -5.09 17.05 -5.93
C GLU A 174 -5.63 15.82 -5.18
N LEU A 175 -6.35 14.95 -5.89
CA LEU A 175 -7.00 13.78 -5.30
C LEU A 175 -6.27 12.51 -5.73
N LEU A 176 -5.37 11.99 -4.89
CA LEU A 176 -4.72 10.71 -5.16
C LEU A 176 -5.53 9.56 -4.56
N SER A 177 -6.01 8.69 -5.44
CA SER A 177 -6.64 7.44 -5.04
C SER A 177 -5.60 6.53 -4.40
N LEU A 178 -5.93 5.98 -3.23
CA LEU A 178 -5.16 4.93 -2.58
C LEU A 178 -6.08 3.75 -2.33
N HIS A 179 -5.86 2.62 -2.99
CA HIS A 179 -6.51 1.38 -2.63
C HIS A 179 -5.64 0.62 -1.64
N ILE A 180 -6.25 0.07 -0.59
CA ILE A 180 -5.58 -0.76 0.40
C ILE A 180 -6.06 -2.19 0.19
N ASN A 181 -5.12 -3.08 -0.07
CA ASN A 181 -5.38 -4.48 -0.29
C ASN A 181 -4.94 -5.28 0.94
N LEU A 182 -5.87 -6.02 1.54
CA LEU A 182 -5.61 -6.86 2.71
C LEU A 182 -5.74 -8.34 2.32
N GLY A 183 -4.74 -9.14 2.68
CA GLY A 183 -4.76 -10.58 2.50
C GLY A 183 -5.88 -11.23 3.31
N LEU A 184 -6.61 -12.16 2.70
CA LEU A 184 -7.66 -12.92 3.38
C LEU A 184 -7.35 -14.42 3.36
N PRO A 185 -7.60 -15.15 4.46
CA PRO A 185 -7.59 -16.61 4.47
C PRO A 185 -8.53 -17.17 3.39
N GLY A 186 -8.07 -18.17 2.62
CA GLY A 186 -8.83 -18.74 1.53
C GLY A 186 -10.12 -19.44 1.95
N GLU A 187 -10.15 -19.93 3.19
CA GLU A 187 -11.33 -20.52 3.82
C GLU A 187 -12.44 -19.48 4.02
N LEU A 188 -12.11 -18.22 4.34
CA LEU A 188 -13.11 -17.15 4.45
C LEU A 188 -13.66 -16.73 3.08
N LEU A 189 -12.83 -16.83 2.04
CA LEU A 189 -13.20 -16.41 0.69
C LEU A 189 -14.02 -17.42 -0.08
N THR A 190 -13.89 -18.70 0.24
CA THR A 190 -14.68 -19.77 -0.38
C THR A 190 -15.94 -20.11 0.40
N ASN A 191 -16.05 -19.64 1.64
CA ASN A 191 -17.20 -19.90 2.48
C ASN A 191 -18.38 -18.95 2.15
N PRO A 192 -19.53 -19.49 1.68
CA PRO A 192 -20.70 -18.69 1.32
C PRO A 192 -21.43 -18.08 2.51
N ARG A 193 -21.12 -18.50 3.76
CA ARG A 193 -21.72 -17.96 4.99
C ARG A 193 -21.06 -16.68 5.48
N VAL A 194 -19.91 -16.30 4.91
CA VAL A 194 -19.22 -15.07 5.30
C VAL A 194 -20.01 -13.86 4.81
N SER A 195 -20.64 -13.17 5.76
CA SER A 195 -21.42 -11.96 5.50
C SER A 195 -20.54 -10.83 4.97
N GLN A 196 -20.96 -10.20 3.88
CA GLN A 196 -20.32 -9.00 3.35
C GLN A 196 -20.56 -7.76 4.22
N ALA A 197 -21.64 -7.76 5.02
CA ALA A 197 -22.04 -6.60 5.81
C ALA A 197 -20.94 -6.16 6.81
N GLU A 198 -20.20 -7.12 7.39
CA GLU A 198 -19.13 -6.81 8.33
C GLU A 198 -17.93 -6.13 7.65
N PHE A 199 -17.61 -6.51 6.41
CA PHE A 199 -16.58 -5.82 5.64
C PHE A 199 -16.98 -4.38 5.31
N TYR A 200 -18.25 -4.12 5.03
CA TYR A 200 -18.74 -2.76 4.81
C TYR A 200 -18.65 -1.89 6.06
N VAL A 201 -18.86 -2.44 7.26
CA VAL A 201 -18.64 -1.68 8.49
C VAL A 201 -17.19 -1.18 8.59
N LEU A 202 -16.20 -2.06 8.34
CA LEU A 202 -14.80 -1.65 8.31
C LEU A 202 -14.53 -0.59 7.24
N SER A 203 -15.04 -0.82 6.02
CA SER A 203 -14.87 0.09 4.89
C SER A 203 -15.45 1.48 5.17
N ASP A 204 -16.69 1.54 5.66
CA ASP A 204 -17.39 2.79 5.96
C ASP A 204 -16.66 3.59 7.04
N VAL A 205 -16.28 2.95 8.17
CA VAL A 205 -15.55 3.67 9.24
C VAL A 205 -14.22 4.21 8.71
N MET A 206 -13.49 3.43 7.91
CA MET A 206 -12.23 3.89 7.30
C MET A 206 -12.47 5.09 6.37
N ASN A 207 -13.45 4.99 5.46
CA ASN A 207 -13.74 6.04 4.50
C ASN A 207 -14.17 7.33 5.19
N TYR A 208 -15.06 7.26 6.18
CA TYR A 208 -15.46 8.44 6.94
C TYR A 208 -14.32 9.04 7.76
N ALA A 209 -13.40 8.20 8.27
CA ALA A 209 -12.24 8.66 9.04
C ALA A 209 -11.15 9.32 8.17
N PHE A 210 -10.90 8.83 6.96
CA PHE A 210 -9.69 9.15 6.20
C PHE A 210 -9.91 9.71 4.79
N THR A 211 -11.14 9.73 4.29
CA THR A 211 -11.43 10.24 2.94
C THR A 211 -12.04 11.64 3.00
N SER A 212 -11.60 12.53 2.12
CA SER A 212 -12.24 13.83 1.93
C SER A 212 -13.60 13.72 1.24
N GLU A 213 -14.48 14.67 1.52
CA GLU A 213 -15.76 14.84 0.85
C GLU A 213 -15.55 15.03 -0.66
N ASN A 214 -14.47 15.71 -1.04
CA ASN A 214 -14.08 15.93 -2.43
C ASN A 214 -13.67 14.62 -3.12
N ARG A 215 -12.89 13.76 -2.44
CA ARG A 215 -12.52 12.43 -2.95
C ARG A 215 -13.72 11.49 -3.09
N LEU A 216 -14.68 11.55 -2.17
CA LEU A 216 -15.91 10.77 -2.28
C LEU A 216 -16.79 11.25 -3.44
N ALA A 217 -16.87 12.56 -3.67
CA ALA A 217 -17.64 13.14 -4.77
C ALA A 217 -17.05 12.81 -6.15
N ASN A 218 -15.73 12.74 -6.27
CA ASN A 218 -15.01 12.57 -7.54
C ASN A 218 -14.43 11.17 -7.75
N ARG A 219 -14.89 10.17 -6.99
CA ARG A 219 -14.38 8.80 -7.10
C ARG A 219 -14.70 8.20 -8.48
N LYS A 220 -13.71 7.59 -9.11
CA LYS A 220 -13.88 6.90 -10.40
C LYS A 220 -14.85 5.72 -10.31
N THR A 221 -14.82 5.00 -9.19
CA THR A 221 -15.69 3.84 -8.97
C THR A 221 -16.60 4.04 -7.77
N ASN A 222 -17.87 3.71 -7.94
CA ASN A 222 -18.85 3.78 -6.86
C ASN A 222 -18.75 2.62 -5.85
N THR A 223 -17.80 1.71 -6.05
CA THR A 223 -17.56 0.55 -5.18
C THR A 223 -16.34 0.80 -4.31
N SER A 224 -16.54 0.86 -3.00
CA SER A 224 -15.49 1.05 -1.98
C SER A 224 -14.86 -0.26 -1.54
N LEU A 225 -15.51 -1.40 -1.83
CA LEU A 225 -15.09 -2.72 -1.37
C LEU A 225 -15.10 -3.74 -2.51
N ILE A 226 -13.98 -4.41 -2.77
CA ILE A 226 -13.95 -5.59 -3.65
C ILE A 226 -13.35 -6.78 -2.91
N ARG A 227 -14.04 -7.92 -3.00
CA ARG A 227 -13.53 -9.23 -2.61
C ARG A 227 -13.12 -9.99 -3.87
N LYS A 228 -11.81 -10.08 -4.15
CA LYS A 228 -11.31 -10.81 -5.35
C LYS A 228 -10.94 -12.24 -4.98
N SER A 229 -11.41 -13.19 -5.79
CA SER A 229 -10.98 -14.60 -5.81
C SER A 229 -10.50 -14.94 -7.22
N LYS A 230 -9.21 -15.26 -7.43
CA LYS A 230 -8.79 -15.90 -8.69
C LYS A 230 -9.17 -17.38 -8.61
N ASN A 231 -10.15 -17.81 -9.41
CA ASN A 231 -10.30 -19.22 -9.76
C ASN A 231 -9.13 -19.64 -10.65
N THR A 232 -7.96 -19.91 -10.06
CA THR A 232 -6.88 -20.61 -10.76
C THR A 232 -7.31 -22.07 -10.89
N LYS A 233 -7.51 -22.56 -12.12
CA LYS A 233 -7.47 -23.99 -12.41
C LYS A 233 -6.12 -24.50 -11.93
N VAL A 234 -6.08 -25.09 -10.74
CA VAL A 234 -4.88 -25.71 -10.18
C VAL A 234 -4.50 -26.89 -11.07
N SER A 235 -3.54 -26.69 -11.98
CA SER A 235 -2.85 -27.81 -12.60
C SER A 235 -2.05 -28.49 -11.49
N LYS A 236 -2.52 -29.65 -11.02
CA LYS A 236 -1.79 -30.55 -10.13
C LYS A 236 -0.46 -30.91 -10.78
N LYS A 237 0.63 -30.23 -10.42
CA LYS A 237 1.97 -30.79 -10.49
C LYS A 237 2.68 -30.55 -9.17
N SER A 238 3.05 -31.68 -8.59
CA SER A 238 3.81 -31.86 -7.37
C SER A 238 5.13 -31.09 -7.36
N GLY A 239 5.47 -30.53 -6.20
CA GLY A 239 6.84 -30.28 -5.79
C GLY A 239 7.21 -28.81 -5.68
N LYS A 240 7.28 -28.34 -4.43
CA LYS A 240 7.90 -27.08 -3.96
C LYS A 240 7.37 -25.81 -4.62
N MET A 241 6.42 -25.16 -3.94
CA MET A 241 6.06 -23.76 -4.18
C MET A 241 7.33 -22.90 -4.17
N SER A 242 7.55 -22.18 -5.26
CA SER A 242 8.62 -21.19 -5.36
C SER A 242 8.09 -19.83 -4.90
N LEU A 243 8.96 -18.93 -4.43
CA LEU A 243 8.52 -17.57 -4.06
C LEU A 243 7.94 -16.77 -5.24
N ALA A 244 8.19 -17.17 -6.49
CA ALA A 244 7.52 -16.60 -7.67
C ALA A 244 6.03 -16.98 -7.75
N ASP A 245 5.58 -17.98 -6.99
CA ASP A 245 4.17 -18.30 -6.80
C ASP A 245 3.48 -17.36 -5.78
N HIS A 246 4.19 -16.44 -5.12
CA HIS A 246 3.55 -15.43 -4.26
C HIS A 246 2.80 -14.34 -5.06
N ASP A 247 3.03 -14.21 -6.37
CA ASP A 247 2.13 -13.44 -7.26
C ASP A 247 0.72 -14.06 -7.38
N SER A 248 0.49 -15.21 -6.73
CA SER A 248 -0.79 -15.91 -6.61
C SER A 248 -1.51 -15.70 -5.27
N PHE A 249 -1.32 -14.57 -4.57
CA PHE A 249 -2.27 -14.12 -3.55
C PHE A 249 -3.62 -13.78 -4.21
N ALA A 250 -4.37 -14.83 -4.52
CA ALA A 250 -5.61 -14.86 -5.28
C ALA A 250 -6.82 -14.31 -4.52
N LEU A 251 -6.62 -13.68 -3.36
CA LEU A 251 -7.58 -13.67 -2.26
C LEU A 251 -7.43 -12.39 -1.42
N ARG A 252 -8.18 -11.33 -1.74
CA ARG A 252 -8.00 -10.01 -1.09
C ARG A 252 -9.29 -9.25 -0.81
N LEU A 253 -9.24 -8.46 0.27
CA LEU A 253 -10.16 -7.36 0.55
C LEU A 253 -9.53 -6.06 0.04
N GLU A 254 -10.13 -5.44 -0.97
CA GLU A 254 -9.65 -4.20 -1.55
C GLU A 254 -10.55 -3.04 -1.11
N LEU A 255 -9.99 -2.09 -0.37
CA LEU A 255 -10.63 -0.88 0.11
C LEU A 255 -10.25 0.28 -0.82
N ARG A 256 -11.21 0.85 -1.57
CA ARG A 256 -10.94 1.69 -2.76
C ARG A 256 -11.25 3.17 -2.62
N ALA A 257 -11.90 3.57 -1.52
CA ALA A 257 -12.32 4.95 -1.33
C ALA A 257 -11.31 5.79 -0.54
N SER A 258 -10.21 5.22 -0.05
CA SER A 258 -9.17 5.95 0.68
C SER A 258 -8.41 6.96 -0.19
N GLU A 259 -7.94 8.02 0.46
CA GLU A 259 -7.17 9.11 -0.11
C GLU A 259 -5.73 9.06 0.43
N PHE A 260 -4.74 9.19 -0.45
CA PHE A 260 -3.38 9.47 -0.03
C PHE A 260 -3.15 10.98 0.02
N ARG A 261 -2.72 11.49 1.18
CA ARG A 261 -2.52 12.93 1.37
C ARG A 261 -1.21 13.29 2.05
N ASP A 262 -0.91 12.62 3.16
CA ASP A 262 0.21 12.96 4.03
C ASP A 262 0.54 11.85 5.04
N TYR A 263 1.27 12.20 6.11
CA TYR A 263 1.68 11.28 7.17
C TYR A 263 0.55 10.43 7.79
N PRO A 264 -0.63 11.00 8.11
CA PRO A 264 -1.83 10.24 8.46
C PRO A 264 -2.15 9.04 7.56
N SER A 265 -1.91 9.13 6.24
CA SER A 265 -2.15 8.01 5.32
C SER A 265 -1.21 6.83 5.60
N TYR A 266 0.03 7.07 6.04
CA TYR A 266 0.94 5.97 6.45
C TYR A 266 0.45 5.29 7.73
N ARG A 267 0.03 6.07 8.71
CA ARG A 267 -0.52 5.54 9.97
C ARG A 267 -1.81 4.74 9.73
N MET A 268 -2.66 5.20 8.81
CA MET A 268 -3.87 4.50 8.40
C MET A 268 -3.59 3.06 7.94
N LEU A 269 -2.48 2.80 7.23
CA LEU A 269 -2.11 1.45 6.79
C LEU A 269 -1.94 0.47 7.97
N ALA A 270 -1.28 0.89 9.04
CA ALA A 270 -1.10 0.06 10.23
C ALA A 270 -2.41 -0.12 11.00
N GLU A 271 -3.20 0.93 11.10
CA GLU A 271 -4.48 0.91 11.79
C GLU A 271 -5.52 0.02 11.07
N VAL A 272 -5.62 0.11 9.74
CA VAL A 272 -6.55 -0.72 8.97
C VAL A 272 -6.13 -2.19 8.99
N GLN A 273 -4.84 -2.50 8.95
CA GLN A 273 -4.34 -3.87 9.09
C GLN A 273 -4.74 -4.49 10.44
N ARG A 274 -4.65 -3.71 11.53
CA ARG A 274 -5.07 -4.13 12.87
C ARG A 274 -6.57 -4.37 12.95
N LEU A 275 -7.39 -3.49 12.38
CA LEU A 275 -8.85 -3.68 12.36
C LEU A 275 -9.27 -4.83 11.44
N ALA A 276 -8.54 -5.07 10.35
CA ALA A 276 -8.76 -6.25 9.53
C ALA A 276 -8.47 -7.55 10.31
N ALA A 277 -7.47 -7.56 11.20
CA ALA A 277 -7.17 -8.73 12.03
C ALA A 277 -8.31 -9.08 12.99
N ILE A 278 -8.98 -8.10 13.62
CA ILE A 278 -10.16 -8.38 14.47
C ILE A 278 -11.33 -8.91 13.64
N LEU A 279 -11.56 -8.35 12.45
CA LEU A 279 -12.63 -8.78 11.55
C LEU A 279 -12.41 -10.22 11.07
N ILE A 280 -11.20 -10.51 10.58
CA ILE A 280 -10.81 -11.85 10.10
C ILE A 280 -10.94 -12.85 11.25
N SER A 281 -10.44 -12.51 12.44
CA SER A 281 -10.53 -13.38 13.61
C SER A 281 -11.98 -13.67 14.00
N PHE A 282 -12.83 -12.64 14.04
CA PHE A 282 -14.27 -12.79 14.28
C PHE A 282 -14.92 -13.70 13.25
N MET A 283 -14.67 -13.48 11.96
CA MET A 283 -15.21 -14.32 10.90
C MET A 283 -14.72 -15.76 11.02
N LYS A 284 -13.46 -16.01 11.40
CA LYS A 284 -12.95 -17.36 11.62
C LYS A 284 -13.71 -18.06 12.76
N VAL A 285 -13.97 -17.37 13.88
CA VAL A 285 -14.73 -17.91 15.02
C VAL A 285 -16.18 -18.23 14.60
N GLU A 286 -16.88 -17.28 13.99
CA GLU A 286 -18.28 -17.44 13.54
C GLU A 286 -18.43 -18.61 12.55
N ASN A 287 -17.42 -18.81 11.72
CA ASN A 287 -17.41 -19.88 10.71
C ASN A 287 -16.75 -21.17 11.19
N LYS A 288 -16.40 -21.29 12.47
CA LYS A 288 -15.77 -22.48 13.09
C LYS A 288 -14.48 -22.89 12.39
N LEU A 289 -13.71 -21.93 11.90
CA LEU A 289 -12.39 -22.16 11.30
C LEU A 289 -11.31 -22.27 12.40
N PRO A 290 -10.16 -22.90 12.11
CA PRO A 290 -9.05 -22.99 13.07
C PRO A 290 -8.59 -21.61 13.53
N THR A 291 -8.49 -21.40 14.84
CA THR A 291 -8.10 -20.13 15.45
C THR A 291 -7.05 -20.32 16.54
N THR A 292 -6.14 -19.36 16.66
CA THR A 292 -5.21 -19.24 17.79
C THR A 292 -5.88 -18.57 19.00
N GLU A 293 -5.26 -18.65 20.18
CA GLU A 293 -5.75 -17.93 21.37
C GLU A 293 -5.76 -16.40 21.17
N THR A 294 -4.78 -15.86 20.46
CA THR A 294 -4.74 -14.43 20.11
C THR A 294 -5.91 -14.07 19.19
N GLU A 295 -6.20 -14.89 18.17
CA GLU A 295 -7.35 -14.66 17.29
C GLU A 295 -8.68 -14.74 18.04
N LYS A 296 -8.83 -15.67 18.99
CA LYS A 296 -10.05 -15.72 19.84
C LYS A 296 -10.24 -14.41 20.63
N LYS A 297 -9.18 -13.89 21.25
CA LYS A 297 -9.24 -12.60 21.95
C LYS A 297 -9.56 -11.44 21.02
N LEU A 298 -8.99 -11.43 19.81
CA LEU A 298 -9.30 -10.41 18.80
C LEU A 298 -10.74 -10.50 18.30
N ALA A 299 -11.28 -11.71 18.15
CA ALA A 299 -12.66 -11.94 17.72
C ALA A 299 -13.67 -11.33 18.70
N GLU A 300 -13.40 -11.38 20.01
CA GLU A 300 -14.23 -10.76 21.05
C GLU A 300 -14.32 -9.23 20.92
N VAL A 301 -13.37 -8.59 20.24
CA VAL A 301 -13.33 -7.13 20.07
C VAL A 301 -14.27 -6.65 18.96
N TRP A 302 -14.52 -7.47 17.94
CA TRP A 302 -15.28 -7.06 16.75
C TRP A 302 -16.74 -6.68 17.05
N PRO A 303 -17.51 -7.42 17.88
CA PRO A 303 -18.88 -7.03 18.21
C PRO A 303 -18.96 -5.62 18.80
N ASP A 304 -18.06 -5.27 19.73
CA ASP A 304 -18.01 -3.93 20.31
C ASP A 304 -17.73 -2.87 19.24
N PHE A 305 -16.69 -3.08 18.42
CA PHE A 305 -16.32 -2.16 17.34
C PHE A 305 -17.47 -1.93 16.37
N SER A 306 -18.07 -3.02 15.87
CA SER A 306 -19.10 -2.96 14.85
C SER A 306 -20.40 -2.36 15.39
N ASN A 307 -20.78 -2.66 16.64
CA ASN A 307 -21.95 -2.07 17.26
C ASN A 307 -21.78 -0.56 17.50
N GLU A 308 -20.63 -0.12 18.01
CA GLU A 308 -20.39 1.30 18.22
C GLU A 308 -20.34 2.07 16.91
N ALA A 309 -19.70 1.52 15.88
CA ALA A 309 -19.68 2.10 14.53
C ALA A 309 -21.10 2.25 13.97
N ARG A 310 -21.92 1.19 14.04
CA ARG A 310 -23.32 1.22 13.57
C ARG A 310 -24.16 2.22 14.35
N GLN A 311 -24.08 2.24 15.68
CA GLN A 311 -24.80 3.21 16.50
C GLN A 311 -24.39 4.65 16.17
N GLU A 312 -23.11 4.89 15.88
CA GLU A 312 -22.66 6.20 15.45
C GLU A 312 -23.25 6.57 14.08
N PHE A 313 -23.23 5.66 13.11
CA PHE A 313 -23.82 5.87 11.78
C PHE A 313 -25.34 6.10 11.85
N GLU A 314 -26.05 5.33 12.67
CA GLU A 314 -27.50 5.44 12.85
C GLU A 314 -27.93 6.83 13.37
N LYS A 315 -27.13 7.48 14.23
CA LYS A 315 -27.40 8.86 14.70
C LYS A 315 -27.47 9.86 13.54
N HIS A 316 -26.77 9.58 12.45
CA HIS A 316 -26.75 10.41 11.25
C HIS A 316 -27.67 9.88 10.14
N GLY A 317 -28.50 8.87 10.42
CA GLY A 317 -29.38 8.24 9.43
C GLY A 317 -28.61 7.44 8.37
N LEU A 318 -27.40 7.00 8.68
CA LEU A 318 -26.56 6.17 7.81
C LEU A 318 -26.77 4.69 8.15
N PHE A 319 -27.02 3.89 7.12
CA PHE A 319 -26.95 2.43 7.20
C PHE A 319 -25.62 1.94 6.59
N SER A 320 -25.26 0.67 6.78
CA SER A 320 -24.06 0.11 6.15
C SER A 320 -24.11 0.28 4.63
N ASP A 321 -22.95 0.51 4.01
CA ASP A 321 -22.78 0.61 2.55
C ASP A 321 -23.39 1.90 1.94
N VAL A 322 -23.62 2.95 2.76
CA VAL A 322 -24.16 4.23 2.27
C VAL A 322 -23.20 4.91 1.30
N ILE A 323 -21.89 4.83 1.52
CA ILE A 323 -20.95 5.49 0.61
C ILE A 323 -21.08 4.92 -0.81
N ASP A 324 -21.38 3.63 -0.96
CA ASP A 324 -21.58 3.01 -2.27
C ASP A 324 -22.99 3.19 -2.82
N LYS A 325 -24.02 3.08 -1.97
CA LYS A 325 -25.43 3.14 -2.40
C LYS A 325 -26.00 4.55 -2.52
N ASN A 326 -25.55 5.47 -1.67
CA ASN A 326 -26.03 6.86 -1.61
C ASN A 326 -24.88 7.82 -1.26
N PRO A 327 -23.89 7.99 -2.17
CA PRO A 327 -22.70 8.81 -1.90
C PRO A 327 -23.05 10.26 -1.56
N ALA A 328 -24.09 10.83 -2.17
CA ALA A 328 -24.52 12.22 -1.90
C ALA A 328 -24.89 12.41 -0.42
N GLN A 329 -25.68 11.50 0.15
CA GLN A 329 -26.03 11.53 1.57
C GLN A 329 -24.79 11.40 2.47
N GLY A 330 -23.90 10.47 2.16
CA GLY A 330 -22.65 10.28 2.93
C GLY A 330 -21.75 11.53 2.90
N ILE A 331 -21.66 12.19 1.75
CA ILE A 331 -20.90 13.44 1.57
C ILE A 331 -21.54 14.58 2.37
N ASP A 332 -22.86 14.75 2.29
CA ASP A 332 -23.56 15.83 2.98
C ASP A 332 -23.44 15.69 4.50
N ILE A 333 -23.51 14.45 5.01
CA ILE A 333 -23.29 14.18 6.44
C ILE A 333 -21.86 14.50 6.85
N LEU A 334 -20.86 14.07 6.09
CA LEU A 334 -19.46 14.43 6.38
C LEU A 334 -19.22 15.94 6.44
N LYS A 335 -19.88 16.71 5.57
CA LYS A 335 -19.78 18.18 5.56
C LYS A 335 -20.47 18.84 6.76
N SER A 336 -21.53 18.24 7.27
CA SER A 336 -22.45 18.87 8.22
C SER A 336 -22.33 18.35 9.65
N THR A 337 -21.56 17.29 9.89
CA THR A 337 -21.44 16.65 11.21
C THR A 337 -19.98 16.39 11.62
N ASP A 338 -19.78 15.93 12.86
CA ASP A 338 -18.47 15.54 13.39
C ASP A 338 -18.12 14.06 13.09
N LEU A 339 -18.86 13.42 12.17
CA LEU A 339 -18.73 11.99 11.85
C LEU A 339 -17.28 11.59 11.55
N ARG A 340 -16.53 12.41 10.79
CA ARG A 340 -15.10 12.14 10.53
C ARG A 340 -14.30 11.98 11.82
N GLN A 341 -14.49 12.89 12.78
CA GLN A 341 -13.77 12.85 14.05
C GLN A 341 -14.20 11.66 14.89
N LYS A 342 -15.51 11.35 14.92
CA LYS A 342 -16.06 10.20 15.62
C LYS A 342 -15.56 8.88 15.05
N SER A 343 -15.56 8.73 13.72
CA SER A 343 -14.97 7.57 13.04
C SER A 343 -13.48 7.43 13.37
N ARG A 344 -12.69 8.51 13.36
CA ARG A 344 -11.29 8.48 13.80
C ARG A 344 -11.11 8.04 15.26
N GLN A 345 -11.99 8.48 16.16
CA GLN A 345 -11.95 8.10 17.57
C GLN A 345 -12.23 6.61 17.76
N ILE A 346 -13.28 6.09 17.10
CA ILE A 346 -13.61 4.67 17.08
C ILE A 346 -12.42 3.88 16.52
N PHE A 347 -11.95 4.23 15.33
CA PHE A 347 -10.82 3.57 14.67
C PHE A 347 -9.56 3.53 15.57
N SER A 348 -9.18 4.68 16.15
CA SER A 348 -7.98 4.80 17.01
C SER A 348 -8.10 4.02 18.32
N ARG A 349 -9.30 3.96 18.94
CA ARG A 349 -9.49 3.26 20.21
C ARG A 349 -9.37 1.74 20.01
N TYR A 350 -10.01 1.20 18.99
CA TYR A 350 -9.98 -0.24 18.74
C TYR A 350 -8.64 -0.71 18.19
N THR A 351 -7.95 0.09 17.38
CA THR A 351 -6.58 -0.22 16.95
C THR A 351 -5.58 -0.26 18.10
N ARG A 352 -5.74 0.60 19.13
CA ARG A 352 -4.95 0.52 20.37
C ARG A 352 -5.21 -0.78 21.12
N ARG A 353 -6.48 -1.17 21.27
CA ARG A 353 -6.87 -2.44 21.92
C ARG A 353 -6.29 -3.66 21.19
N VAL A 354 -6.20 -3.62 19.87
CA VAL A 354 -5.52 -4.67 19.08
C VAL A 354 -4.02 -4.70 19.39
N GLY A 355 -3.37 -3.54 19.48
CA GLY A 355 -1.97 -3.43 19.88
C GLY A 355 -1.70 -4.06 21.24
N GLU A 356 -2.57 -3.80 22.23
CA GLU A 356 -2.50 -4.41 23.56
C GLU A 356 -2.64 -5.95 23.53
N ILE A 357 -3.46 -6.50 22.63
CA ILE A 357 -3.68 -7.95 22.50
C ILE A 357 -2.50 -8.64 21.80
N ILE A 358 -1.96 -8.03 20.74
CA ILE A 358 -0.86 -8.60 19.94
C ILE A 358 0.51 -8.31 20.60
N GLY A 359 0.58 -7.34 21.51
CA GLY A 359 1.83 -6.88 22.13
C GLY A 359 2.64 -5.96 21.23
N LYS A 360 1.98 -5.09 20.45
CA LYS A 360 2.58 -4.18 19.46
C LYS A 360 1.99 -2.77 19.47
#